data_AF-A0A661KHU6-F1
#
_entry.id   AF-A0A661KHU6-F1
#
_cell.length_a   1.000
_cell.length_b   1.000
_cell.length_c   1.000
_cell.angle_alpha   90.00
_cell.angle_beta   90.00
_cell.angle_gamma   90.00
#
_symmetry.space_group_name_H-M   'P 1'
#
loop_
_entity.id
_entity.type
_entity.pdbx_description
1 polymer ?
#
loop_
_entity_poly.entity_id
_entity_poly.type
_entity_poly.pdbx_seq_one_letter_code
_entity_poly.pdbx_strand_id
1 'polypeptide(L)'
;MGVDGMHYEGLIIRPPSEANSILLQVTLGCSHNKCTFCGSYKDKRFAIKDEETILNDILFASKYMQNQHRVFLIDGDALIIPQRKLVWILDKIREHLPWVRR
;
A
#
# COMPACT_ATOMS: atom_id res chain seq x y z
N MET A 1 -14.27 -13.14 9.13
CA MET A 1 -13.46 -13.92 8.19
C MET A 1 -12.15 -13.16 8.01
N GLY A 2 -11.05 -13.65 8.58
CA GLY A 2 -9.75 -12.99 8.41
C GLY A 2 -9.19 -13.35 7.04
N VAL A 3 -8.66 -12.37 6.32
CA VAL A 3 -7.91 -12.61 5.08
C VAL A 3 -6.58 -13.29 5.42
N ASP A 4 -6.27 -14.38 4.72
CA ASP A 4 -5.04 -15.19 4.88
C ASP A 4 -3.81 -14.51 4.24
N GLY A 5 -3.67 -13.19 4.33
CA GLY A 5 -2.58 -12.48 3.66
C GLY A 5 -2.77 -10.98 3.48
N MET A 6 -1.73 -10.36 2.93
CA MET A 6 -1.82 -9.04 2.30
C MET A 6 -2.61 -9.16 0.99
N HIS A 7 -3.64 -8.33 0.82
CA HIS A 7 -4.47 -8.28 -0.37
C HIS A 7 -3.76 -7.49 -1.48
N TYR A 8 -3.01 -8.16 -2.35
CA TYR A 8 -2.37 -7.54 -3.51
C TYR A 8 -3.13 -7.79 -4.80
N GLU A 9 -3.21 -6.79 -5.66
CA GLU A 9 -3.86 -6.87 -6.97
C GLU A 9 -2.90 -6.49 -8.10
N GLY A 10 -2.78 -7.40 -9.07
CA GLY A 10 -1.92 -7.28 -10.25
C GLY A 10 -0.43 -7.20 -9.92
N LEU A 11 0.37 -6.64 -10.85
CA LEU A 11 1.82 -6.55 -10.69
C LEU A 11 2.21 -5.67 -9.49
N ILE A 12 2.99 -6.23 -8.56
CA ILE A 12 3.57 -5.50 -7.44
C ILE A 12 5.04 -5.23 -7.72
N ILE A 13 5.40 -3.94 -7.70
CA ILE A 13 6.78 -3.49 -7.92
C ILE A 13 7.39 -3.14 -6.57
N ARG A 14 8.49 -3.82 -6.22
CA ARG A 14 9.30 -3.53 -5.04
C ARG A 14 10.64 -2.92 -5.48
N PRO A 15 10.81 -1.59 -5.40
CA PRO A 15 12.10 -0.97 -5.66
C PRO A 15 13.20 -1.53 -4.73
N PRO A 16 14.46 -1.61 -5.17
CA PRO A 16 15.56 -2.09 -4.32
C PRO A 16 15.70 -1.33 -2.99
N SER A 17 15.42 -0.02 -2.97
CA SER A 17 15.44 0.81 -1.76
C SER A 17 14.37 0.43 -0.73
N GLU A 18 13.34 -0.32 -1.15
CA GLU A 18 12.21 -0.77 -0.34
C GLU A 18 12.24 -2.29 -0.13
N ALA A 19 13.40 -2.93 -0.33
CA ALA A 19 13.59 -4.38 -0.18
C ALA A 19 13.09 -4.93 1.16
N ASN A 20 13.26 -4.15 2.24
CA ASN A 20 12.91 -4.51 3.62
C ASN A 20 11.69 -3.73 4.18
N SER A 21 10.87 -3.16 3.31
CA SER A 21 9.67 -2.40 3.71
C SER A 21 8.41 -3.27 3.65
N ILE A 22 7.45 -3.00 4.53
CA ILE A 22 6.07 -3.47 4.39
C ILE A 22 5.50 -2.76 3.16
N LEU A 23 5.03 -3.53 2.18
CA LEU A 23 4.39 -2.96 1.00
C LEU A 23 2.89 -2.86 1.26
N LEU A 24 2.36 -1.66 1.43
CA LEU A 24 0.94 -1.46 1.64
C LEU A 24 0.33 -0.90 0.36
N GLN A 25 -0.38 -1.74 -0.39
CA GLN A 25 -1.00 -1.32 -1.65
C GLN A 25 -2.31 -0.59 -1.35
N VAL A 26 -2.25 0.75 -1.38
CA VAL A 26 -3.37 1.64 -1.06
C VAL A 26 -4.12 2.15 -2.30
N THR A 27 -3.49 2.04 -3.47
CA THR A 27 -4.10 2.34 -4.78
C THR A 27 -3.85 1.18 -5.75
N LEU A 28 -4.59 1.16 -6.84
CA LEU A 28 -4.40 0.27 -7.98
C LEU A 28 -4.04 1.11 -9.20
N GLY A 29 -3.03 0.71 -9.96
CA GLY A 29 -2.60 1.43 -11.16
C GLY A 29 -2.10 2.85 -10.89
N CYS A 30 -2.17 3.71 -11.90
CA CYS A 30 -1.72 5.10 -11.82
C CYS A 30 -2.84 6.05 -12.25
N SER A 31 -3.03 7.15 -11.53
CA SER A 31 -4.04 8.19 -11.82
C SER A 31 -3.84 8.83 -13.21
N HIS A 32 -2.60 8.89 -13.69
CA HIS A 32 -2.24 9.48 -14.98
C HIS A 32 -2.36 8.48 -16.16
N ASN A 33 -1.79 7.27 -16.01
CA ASN A 33 -1.73 6.13 -16.97
C ASN A 33 -1.47 6.42 -18.47
N LYS A 34 -1.06 7.64 -18.86
CA LYS A 34 -0.85 8.06 -20.26
C LYS A 34 0.62 8.15 -20.67
N CYS A 35 1.56 7.86 -19.76
CA CYS A 35 2.99 7.83 -20.07
C CYS A 35 3.28 6.82 -21.20
N THR A 36 4.13 7.22 -22.15
CA THR A 36 4.60 6.39 -23.27
C THR A 36 5.68 5.40 -22.85
N PHE A 37 6.40 5.69 -21.77
CA PHE A 37 7.50 4.86 -21.26
C PHE A 37 7.07 3.84 -20.19
N CYS A 38 5.89 4.01 -19.56
CA CYS A 38 5.49 3.21 -18.41
C CYS A 38 4.71 1.97 -18.83
N GLY A 39 5.32 0.79 -18.64
CA GLY A 39 4.64 -0.51 -18.80
C GLY A 39 3.97 -1.03 -17.52
N SER A 40 4.25 -0.42 -16.37
CA SER A 40 3.96 -0.98 -15.03
C SER A 40 2.49 -1.02 -14.61
N TYR A 41 1.64 -0.15 -15.17
CA TYR A 41 0.27 0.04 -14.71
C TYR A 41 -0.76 -0.04 -15.86
N LYS A 42 -0.36 -0.53 -17.03
CA LYS A 42 -1.19 -0.56 -18.24
C LYS A 42 -2.33 -1.59 -18.16
N ASP A 43 -2.16 -2.61 -17.33
CA ASP A 43 -3.11 -3.69 -17.04
C ASP A 43 -4.09 -3.35 -15.90
N LYS A 44 -3.89 -2.23 -15.19
CA LYS A 44 -4.69 -1.84 -14.03
C LYS A 44 -5.54 -0.60 -14.30
N ARG A 45 -6.81 -0.67 -13.94
CA ARG A 45 -7.65 0.53 -13.83
C ARG A 45 -7.34 1.24 -12.52
N PHE A 46 -7.22 2.56 -12.57
CA PHE A 46 -6.99 3.34 -11.37
C PHE A 46 -8.14 3.20 -10.36
N ALA A 47 -7.80 2.87 -9.11
CA ALA A 47 -8.72 2.83 -7.98
C ALA A 47 -7.98 3.12 -6.66
N ILE A 48 -8.71 3.57 -5.65
CA ILE A 48 -8.24 3.66 -4.27
C ILE A 48 -8.92 2.52 -3.51
N LYS A 49 -8.16 1.67 -2.82
CA LYS A 49 -8.76 0.57 -2.05
C LYS A 49 -9.65 1.09 -0.94
N ASP A 50 -10.69 0.35 -0.60
CA ASP A 50 -11.56 0.68 0.53
C ASP A 50 -10.82 0.58 1.87
N GLU A 51 -11.38 1.19 2.91
CA GLU A 51 -10.76 1.26 4.23
C GLU A 51 -10.68 -0.12 4.91
N GLU A 52 -11.66 -0.99 4.68
CA GLU A 52 -11.67 -2.33 5.27
C GLU A 52 -10.52 -3.17 4.73
N THR A 53 -10.30 -3.18 3.41
CA THR A 53 -9.16 -3.87 2.78
C THR A 53 -7.81 -3.34 3.31
N ILE A 54 -7.64 -2.02 3.37
CA ILE A 54 -6.39 -1.42 3.86
C ILE A 54 -6.17 -1.76 5.35
N LEU A 55 -7.22 -1.71 6.17
CA LEU A 55 -7.12 -2.05 7.58
C LEU A 55 -6.75 -3.53 7.77
N ASN A 56 -7.35 -4.43 6.99
CA ASN A 56 -7.04 -5.85 7.05
C ASN A 56 -5.58 -6.13 6.70
N ASP A 57 -5.03 -5.46 5.69
CA ASP A 57 -3.60 -5.54 5.34
C ASP A 57 -2.70 -5.04 6.49
N ILE A 58 -3.05 -3.92 7.11
CA ILE A 58 -2.34 -3.38 8.27
C ILE A 58 -2.38 -4.36 9.44
N LEU A 59 -3.53 -4.97 9.73
CA LEU A 59 -3.69 -5.95 10.80
C LEU A 59 -2.95 -7.25 10.52
N PHE A 60 -2.89 -7.69 9.26
CA PHE A 60 -2.05 -8.82 8.85
C PHE A 60 -0.58 -8.50 9.07
N ALA A 61 -0.10 -7.35 8.56
CA ALA A 61 1.28 -6.91 8.76
C ALA A 61 1.62 -6.77 10.26
N SER A 62 0.65 -6.35 11.08
CA SER A 62 0.82 -6.22 12.53
C SER A 62 1.20 -7.55 13.20
N LYS A 63 0.64 -8.66 12.70
CA LYS A 63 0.87 -10.01 13.23
C LYS A 63 2.12 -10.66 12.67
N TYR A 64 2.46 -10.41 11.40
CA TYR A 64 3.43 -11.23 10.66
C TYR A 64 4.68 -10.46 10.16
N MET A 65 4.73 -9.13 10.26
CA MET A 65 5.79 -8.30 9.65
C MET A 65 6.54 -7.42 10.67
N GLN A 66 6.86 -7.98 11.84
CA GLN A 66 7.50 -7.23 12.94
C GLN A 66 8.99 -6.93 12.72
N ASN A 67 9.62 -7.55 11.72
CA ASN A 67 11.04 -7.34 11.37
C ASN A 67 11.25 -6.19 10.37
N GLN A 68 10.18 -5.61 9.84
CA GLN A 68 10.23 -4.51 8.89
C GLN A 68 9.97 -3.18 9.60
N HIS A 69 10.91 -2.24 9.47
CA HIS A 69 10.85 -0.95 10.17
C HIS A 69 10.37 0.21 9.30
N ARG A 70 9.88 -0.06 8.08
CA ARG A 70 9.41 0.93 7.11
C ARG A 70 8.13 0.43 6.46
N VAL A 71 7.20 1.34 6.16
CA VAL A 71 6.04 1.06 5.29
C VAL A 71 6.22 1.88 4.02
N PHE A 72 6.00 1.22 2.87
CA PHE A 72 5.95 1.87 1.57
C PHE A 72 4.51 1.79 1.05
N LEU A 73 3.88 2.95 0.86
CA LEU A 73 2.56 3.04 0.23
C LEU A 73 2.74 2.85 -1.27
N ILE A 74 2.25 1.73 -1.80
CA ILE A 74 2.58 1.31 -3.16
C ILE A 74 1.42 1.45 -4.15
N ASP A 75 1.80 1.18 -5.40
CA ASP A 75 1.12 1.44 -6.67
C ASP A 75 1.35 2.88 -7.18
N GLY A 76 0.79 3.21 -8.33
CA GLY A 76 1.30 4.29 -9.19
C GLY A 76 1.06 5.72 -8.71
N ASP A 77 0.19 5.95 -7.71
CA ASP A 77 -0.04 7.28 -7.16
C ASP A 77 -0.71 7.21 -5.78
N ALA A 78 0.08 7.16 -4.70
CA ALA A 78 -0.47 7.18 -3.34
C ALA A 78 -0.93 8.58 -2.88
N LEU A 79 -0.40 9.65 -3.46
CA LEU A 79 -0.67 11.03 -3.01
C LEU A 79 -1.96 11.62 -3.57
N ILE A 80 -2.54 11.00 -4.61
CA ILE A 80 -3.88 11.35 -5.10
C ILE A 80 -5.00 10.96 -4.12
N ILE A 81 -4.72 10.13 -3.11
CA ILE A 81 -5.70 9.72 -2.10
C ILE A 81 -6.24 10.98 -1.40
N PRO A 82 -7.57 11.15 -1.25
CA PRO A 82 -8.13 12.27 -0.51
C PRO A 82 -7.50 12.39 0.87
N GLN A 83 -7.06 13.60 1.23
CA GLN A 83 -6.25 13.85 2.43
C GLN A 83 -6.82 13.21 3.70
N ARG A 84 -8.14 13.29 3.91
CA ARG A 84 -8.81 12.66 5.07
C ARG A 84 -8.53 11.17 5.16
N LYS A 85 -8.60 10.47 4.04
CA LYS A 85 -8.31 9.03 3.96
C LYS A 85 -6.81 8.75 4.10
N LEU A 86 -5.95 9.57 3.50
CA LEU A 86 -4.50 9.42 3.67
C LEU A 86 -4.08 9.58 5.14
N VAL A 87 -4.62 10.58 5.85
CA VAL A 87 -4.39 10.76 7.29
C VAL A 87 -4.89 9.54 8.07
N TRP A 88 -6.08 9.04 7.78
CA TRP A 88 -6.62 7.84 8.40
C TRP A 88 -5.70 6.61 8.19
N ILE A 89 -5.14 6.42 7.00
CA ILE A 89 -4.17 5.34 6.71
C ILE A 89 -2.93 5.49 7.60
N LEU A 90 -2.37 6.71 7.69
CA LEU A 90 -1.19 6.99 8.51
C LEU A 90 -1.45 6.78 10.01
N ASP A 91 -2.65 7.13 10.48
CA ASP A 91 -3.07 6.87 11.86
C ASP A 91 -3.19 5.37 12.14
N LYS A 92 -3.74 4.59 11.21
CA LYS A 92 -3.81 3.12 11.35
C LYS A 92 -2.44 2.45 11.31
N ILE A 93 -1.52 2.93 10.48
CA ILE A 93 -0.12 2.50 10.51
C ILE A 93 0.50 2.83 11.87
N ARG A 94 0.28 4.03 12.41
CA ARG A 94 0.80 4.44 13.72
C ARG A 94 0.24 3.56 14.84
N GLU A 95 -1.05 3.26 14.81
CA GLU A 95 -1.76 2.46 15.82
C GLU A 95 -1.30 1.00 15.85
N HIS A 96 -1.21 0.36 14.68
CA HIS A 96 -1.01 -1.10 14.58
C HIS A 96 0.41 -1.53 14.25
N LEU A 97 1.26 -0.62 13.74
CA LEU A 97 2.66 -0.88 13.39
C LEU A 97 3.61 0.06 14.18
N PRO A 98 3.57 0.04 15.53
CA PRO A 98 4.28 1.03 16.35
C PRO A 98 5.81 1.01 16.18
N TRP A 99 6.39 -0.11 15.73
CA TRP A 99 7.83 -0.30 15.51
C TRP A 99 8.36 0.28 14.19
N VAL A 100 7.48 0.74 13.30
CA VAL A 100 7.87 1.38 12.04
C VAL A 100 8.40 2.79 12.30
N ARG A 101 9.53 3.12 11.65
CA ARG A 101 10.19 4.43 11.70
C ARG A 101 9.41 5.45 10.87
N ARG A 102 9.42 6.70 11.34
CA ARG A 102 8.64 7.82 10.79
C ARG A 102 9.56 9.00 10.58
#